data_AF-A0A1M2V7X4-F1
#
_entry.id   AF-A0A1M2V7X4-F1
#
_cell.length_a   1.000
_cell.length_b   1.000
_cell.length_c   1.000
_cell.angle_alpha   90.00
_cell.angle_beta   90.00
_cell.angle_gamma   90.00
#
_symmetry.space_group_name_H-M   'P 1'
#
loop_
_entity.id
_entity.type
_entity.pdbx_description
1 polymer ?
#
loop_
_entity_poly.entity_id
_entity_poly.type
_entity_poly.pdbx_seq_one_letter_code
_entity_poly.pdbx_strand_id
1 'polypeptide(L)'
;MQFNFAALTTLAIAIALASATPSALAASCYSQSGCKNCETRDSLESARQAFCGSNDWSHSGGISWGWAHVTLDGQFATQQECWDGFQQVIDQCLGHKDGGVYNFDFNGNSARLDVGFCNCE
;
A
#
# COMPACT_ATOMS: atom_id res chain seq x y z
N MET A 1 -22.83 32.56 56.81
CA MET A 1 -23.84 32.54 55.72
C MET A 1 -23.38 33.60 54.73
N GLN A 2 -23.13 33.39 53.44
CA GLN A 2 -23.55 32.39 52.44
C GLN A 2 -22.38 32.12 51.48
N PHE A 3 -22.30 30.89 50.96
CA PHE A 3 -21.52 30.54 49.79
C PHE A 3 -22.25 31.02 48.54
N ASN A 4 -21.55 31.63 47.59
CA ASN A 4 -22.06 31.79 46.22
C ASN A 4 -21.20 30.98 45.25
N PHE A 5 -21.73 29.83 44.88
CA PHE A 5 -21.28 29.00 43.78
C PHE A 5 -21.80 29.60 42.47
N ALA A 6 -20.91 30.14 41.65
CA ALA A 6 -21.20 30.36 40.23
C ALA A 6 -20.45 29.31 39.42
N ALA A 7 -21.09 28.15 39.25
CA ALA A 7 -20.67 27.13 38.32
C ALA A 7 -20.83 27.66 36.89
N LEU A 8 -19.73 27.80 36.16
CA LEU A 8 -19.74 28.06 34.72
C LEU A 8 -19.51 26.73 34.00
N THR A 9 -20.63 26.12 33.64
CA THR A 9 -20.74 24.91 32.84
C THR A 9 -20.40 25.17 31.35
N THR A 10 -19.35 24.50 30.88
CA THR A 10 -19.20 23.77 29.61
C THR A 10 -19.72 24.35 28.28
N LEU A 11 -18.82 24.48 27.30
CA LEU A 11 -19.06 23.95 25.95
C LEU A 11 -17.72 23.54 25.30
N ALA A 12 -17.33 22.27 25.48
CA ALA A 12 -16.27 21.67 24.68
C ALA A 12 -16.90 21.22 23.35
N ILE A 13 -16.61 21.95 22.27
CA ILE A 13 -16.96 21.55 20.91
C ILE A 13 -16.01 20.42 20.52
N ALA A 14 -16.45 19.17 20.65
CA ALA A 14 -15.78 18.03 20.06
C ALA A 14 -16.14 17.95 18.58
N ILE A 15 -15.30 18.53 17.71
CA ILE A 15 -15.36 18.26 16.28
C ILE A 15 -14.86 16.83 16.08
N ALA A 16 -15.79 15.89 15.97
CA ALA A 16 -15.47 14.56 15.47
C ALA A 16 -15.14 14.70 13.98
N LEU A 17 -13.86 14.92 13.65
CA LEU A 17 -13.38 14.64 12.30
C LEU A 17 -13.52 13.14 12.12
N ALA A 18 -14.54 12.71 11.37
CA ALA A 18 -14.55 11.40 10.77
C ALA A 18 -13.37 11.35 9.81
N SER A 19 -12.19 11.01 10.32
CA SER A 19 -11.03 10.68 9.51
C SER A 19 -11.42 9.45 8.70
N ALA A 20 -11.77 9.66 7.44
CA ALA A 20 -11.82 8.60 6.46
C ALA A 20 -10.38 8.06 6.38
N THR A 21 -10.10 7.01 7.13
CA THR A 21 -8.84 6.28 6.99
C THR A 21 -8.89 5.59 5.64
N PRO A 22 -7.82 5.65 4.83
CA PRO A 22 -7.74 4.89 3.60
C PRO A 22 -8.04 3.42 3.92
N SER A 23 -8.94 2.81 3.15
CA SER A 23 -9.21 1.37 3.26
C SER A 23 -8.09 0.63 2.55
N ALA A 24 -6.93 0.56 3.20
CA ALA A 24 -5.82 -0.28 2.76
C ALA A 24 -6.25 -1.75 2.90
N LEU A 25 -6.52 -2.41 1.78
CA LEU A 25 -6.86 -3.83 1.76
C LEU A 25 -5.58 -4.65 1.95
N ALA A 26 -5.66 -5.74 2.73
CA ALA A 26 -4.56 -6.69 2.82
C ALA A 26 -4.16 -7.21 1.43
N ALA A 27 -2.87 -7.49 1.24
CA ALA A 27 -2.38 -7.99 -0.02
C ALA A 27 -2.97 -9.37 -0.30
N SER A 28 -3.50 -9.55 -1.51
CA SER A 28 -3.97 -10.84 -1.99
C SER A 28 -2.82 -11.58 -2.65
N CYS A 29 -2.26 -12.57 -1.95
CA CYS A 29 -1.11 -13.32 -2.44
C CYS A 29 -1.53 -14.45 -3.41
N TYR A 30 -0.78 -14.64 -4.48
CA TYR A 30 -1.07 -15.66 -5.50
C TYR A 30 0.13 -16.57 -5.78
N SER A 31 -0.14 -17.75 -6.33
CA SER A 31 0.88 -18.69 -6.78
C SER A 31 0.85 -18.82 -8.30
N GLN A 32 2.02 -18.96 -8.91
CA GLN A 32 2.23 -19.23 -10.33
C GLN A 32 2.90 -20.60 -10.48
N SER A 33 2.25 -21.49 -11.24
CA SER A 33 2.80 -22.83 -11.48
C SER A 33 4.01 -22.76 -12.41
N GLY A 34 5.10 -23.42 -12.03
CA GLY A 34 6.27 -23.64 -12.91
C GLY A 34 7.40 -22.64 -12.75
N CYS A 35 7.25 -21.62 -11.89
CA CYS A 35 8.31 -20.66 -11.61
C CYS A 35 9.40 -21.32 -10.75
N LYS A 36 10.67 -21.13 -11.12
CA LYS A 36 11.82 -21.72 -10.41
C LYS A 36 12.75 -20.68 -9.79
N ASN A 37 12.75 -19.47 -10.34
CA ASN A 37 13.61 -18.38 -9.88
C ASN A 37 12.74 -17.24 -9.38
N CYS A 38 13.01 -16.81 -8.15
CA CYS A 38 12.33 -15.71 -7.50
C CYS A 38 13.37 -14.71 -7.01
N GLU A 39 13.00 -13.44 -6.99
CA GLU A 39 13.82 -12.39 -6.41
C GLU A 39 13.95 -12.54 -4.89
N THR A 40 15.09 -12.08 -4.37
CA THR A 40 15.29 -11.97 -2.93
C THR A 40 14.53 -10.77 -2.37
N ARG A 41 14.31 -10.77 -1.05
CA ARG A 41 13.69 -9.63 -0.37
C ARG A 41 14.43 -8.32 -0.67
N ASP A 42 15.75 -8.30 -0.56
CA ASP A 42 16.55 -7.08 -0.82
C ASP A 42 16.40 -6.58 -2.26
N SER A 43 16.27 -7.50 -3.23
CA SER A 43 16.03 -7.14 -4.63
C SER A 43 14.65 -6.53 -4.84
N LEU A 44 13.62 -7.07 -4.19
CA LEU A 44 12.26 -6.51 -4.22
C LEU A 44 12.17 -5.16 -3.50
N GLU A 45 12.90 -4.97 -2.40
CA GLU A 45 13.03 -3.68 -1.73
C GLU A 45 13.70 -2.64 -2.65
N SER A 46 14.67 -3.07 -3.47
CA SER A 46 15.28 -2.22 -4.51
C SER A 46 14.30 -1.90 -5.64
N ALA A 47 13.49 -2.87 -6.08
CA ALA A 47 12.43 -2.66 -7.06
C ALA A 47 11.37 -1.67 -6.55
N ARG A 48 10.98 -1.81 -5.28
CA ARG A 48 10.10 -0.86 -4.59
C ARG A 48 10.70 0.54 -4.61
N GLN A 49 12.00 0.66 -4.33
CA GLN A 49 12.67 1.96 -4.36
C GLN A 49 12.76 2.57 -5.76
N ALA A 50 12.98 1.76 -6.79
CA ALA A 50 12.97 2.24 -8.17
C ALA A 50 11.57 2.71 -8.61
N PHE A 51 10.53 1.92 -8.31
CA PHE A 51 9.17 2.18 -8.76
C PHE A 51 8.45 3.26 -7.93
N CYS A 52 8.39 3.09 -6.61
CA CYS A 52 7.73 4.06 -5.74
C CYS A 52 8.59 5.30 -5.52
N GLY A 53 9.92 5.22 -5.63
CA GLY A 53 10.81 6.40 -5.52
C GLY A 53 10.83 7.30 -6.77
N SER A 54 10.33 6.81 -7.91
CA SER A 54 10.15 7.59 -9.14
C SER A 54 8.77 8.28 -9.17
N ASN A 55 8.24 8.56 -10.37
CA ASN A 55 6.85 9.02 -10.59
C ASN A 55 5.91 7.89 -11.03
N ASP A 56 6.40 6.65 -11.14
CA ASP A 56 5.61 5.52 -11.69
C ASP A 56 4.41 5.16 -10.80
N TRP A 57 4.40 5.57 -9.53
CA TRP A 57 3.26 5.43 -8.62
C TRP A 57 2.04 6.29 -8.99
N SER A 58 2.22 7.28 -9.85
CA SER A 58 1.20 8.31 -10.17
C SER A 58 0.42 8.03 -11.46
N HIS A 59 0.68 6.92 -12.14
CA HIS A 59 -0.05 6.53 -13.34
C HIS A 59 0.03 5.01 -13.58
N SER A 60 -0.88 4.48 -14.40
CA SER A 60 -0.79 3.08 -14.81
C SER A 60 0.52 2.81 -15.55
N GLY A 61 1.13 1.66 -15.31
CA GLY A 61 2.42 1.31 -15.87
C GLY A 61 3.02 0.11 -15.19
N GLY A 62 4.28 -0.19 -15.49
CA GLY A 62 4.98 -1.28 -14.85
C GLY A 62 6.44 -1.38 -15.25
N ILE A 63 7.20 -2.10 -14.43
CA ILE A 63 8.60 -2.40 -14.66
C ILE A 63 8.84 -3.89 -14.51
N SER A 64 9.80 -4.40 -15.27
CA SER A 64 10.43 -5.70 -15.00
C SER A 64 11.68 -5.49 -14.18
N TRP A 65 11.93 -6.37 -13.21
CA TRP A 65 13.06 -6.28 -12.31
C TRP A 65 13.65 -7.66 -12.05
N GLY A 66 14.65 -8.04 -12.85
CA GLY A 66 15.19 -9.41 -12.81
C GLY A 66 14.09 -10.44 -13.09
N TRP A 67 13.80 -11.29 -12.11
CA TRP A 67 12.69 -12.27 -12.14
C TRP A 67 11.38 -11.71 -11.59
N ALA A 68 11.35 -10.48 -11.09
CA ALA A 68 10.14 -9.84 -10.60
C ALA A 68 9.49 -8.94 -11.66
N HIS A 69 8.21 -8.66 -11.47
CA HIS A 69 7.51 -7.60 -12.18
C HIS A 69 6.69 -6.78 -11.21
N VAL A 70 6.53 -5.51 -11.54
CA VAL A 70 5.67 -4.56 -10.81
C VAL A 70 4.74 -3.96 -11.84
N THR A 71 3.44 -4.05 -11.63
CA THR A 71 2.44 -3.41 -12.47
C THR A 71 1.48 -2.62 -11.61
N LEU A 72 1.15 -1.41 -12.05
CA LEU A 72 0.16 -0.56 -11.44
C LEU A 72 -0.94 -0.30 -12.46
N ASP A 73 -2.18 -0.55 -12.06
CA ASP A 73 -3.36 -0.04 -12.76
C ASP A 73 -4.00 1.04 -11.90
N GLY A 74 -4.20 2.22 -12.48
CA GLY A 74 -4.66 3.43 -11.79
C GLY A 74 -3.50 4.27 -11.25
N GLN A 75 -3.70 4.88 -10.09
CA GLN A 75 -2.70 5.75 -9.46
C GLN A 75 -2.91 5.79 -7.94
N PHE A 76 -1.81 5.88 -7.21
CA PHE A 76 -1.89 6.21 -5.79
C PHE A 76 -2.13 7.71 -5.60
N ALA A 77 -2.79 8.09 -4.51
CA ALA A 77 -2.99 9.50 -4.18
C ALA A 77 -1.67 10.13 -3.71
N THR A 78 -0.80 9.35 -3.07
CA THR A 78 0.53 9.79 -2.63
C THR A 78 1.59 8.72 -2.89
N GLN A 79 2.84 9.18 -3.01
CA GLN A 79 4.00 8.29 -3.11
C GLN A 79 4.09 7.32 -1.92
N GLN A 80 3.75 7.77 -0.72
CA GLN A 80 3.78 6.95 0.50
C GLN A 80 2.86 5.73 0.41
N GLU A 81 1.69 5.87 -0.22
CA GLU A 81 0.75 4.74 -0.38
C GLU A 81 1.31 3.65 -1.30
N CYS A 82 2.12 4.02 -2.30
CA CYS A 82 2.87 3.05 -3.10
C CYS A 82 3.86 2.29 -2.23
N TRP A 83 4.65 3.01 -1.42
CA TRP A 83 5.64 2.41 -0.52
C TRP A 83 5.00 1.42 0.45
N ASP A 84 3.90 1.83 1.08
CA ASP A 84 3.17 1.04 2.06
C ASP A 84 2.48 -0.16 1.40
N GLY A 85 1.84 0.04 0.24
CA GLY A 85 1.18 -1.02 -0.53
C GLY A 85 2.16 -2.09 -1.00
N PHE A 86 3.30 -1.67 -1.55
CA PHE A 86 4.36 -2.58 -1.96
C PHE A 86 4.94 -3.34 -0.76
N GLN A 87 5.20 -2.64 0.36
CA GLN A 87 5.69 -3.27 1.58
C GLN A 87 4.72 -4.33 2.11
N GLN A 88 3.41 -4.06 2.07
CA GLN A 88 2.41 -5.04 2.47
C GLN A 88 2.44 -6.30 1.60
N VAL A 89 2.64 -6.16 0.28
CA VAL A 89 2.79 -7.33 -0.61
C VAL A 89 4.03 -8.14 -0.23
N ILE A 90 5.18 -7.49 -0.03
CA ILE A 90 6.42 -8.19 0.38
C ILE A 90 6.20 -8.90 1.73
N ASP A 91 5.68 -8.20 2.73
CA ASP A 91 5.57 -8.74 4.09
C ASP A 91 4.55 -9.88 4.22
N GLN A 92 3.48 -9.84 3.42
CA GLN A 92 2.41 -10.84 3.51
C GLN A 92 2.64 -12.03 2.56
N CYS A 93 3.30 -11.82 1.42
CA CYS A 93 3.34 -12.81 0.35
C CYS A 93 4.73 -13.44 0.14
N LEU A 94 5.82 -12.70 0.38
CA LEU A 94 7.16 -13.19 0.06
C LEU A 94 7.54 -14.38 0.96
N GLY A 95 8.09 -15.43 0.33
CA GLY A 95 8.49 -16.66 1.03
C GLY A 95 7.38 -17.70 1.18
N HIS A 96 6.13 -17.34 0.87
CA HIS A 96 4.98 -18.26 0.89
C HIS A 96 4.30 -18.39 -0.47
N LYS A 97 4.43 -17.35 -1.31
CA LYS A 97 3.72 -17.16 -2.57
C LYS A 97 4.63 -16.53 -3.61
N ASP A 98 4.19 -16.57 -4.87
CA ASP A 98 4.99 -16.12 -6.02
C ASP A 98 4.77 -14.63 -6.34
N GLY A 99 3.80 -14.01 -5.69
CA GLY A 99 3.50 -12.59 -5.81
C GLY A 99 2.28 -12.20 -4.99
N GLY A 100 1.87 -10.94 -5.10
CA GLY A 100 0.65 -10.46 -4.50
C GLY A 100 0.13 -9.18 -5.12
N VAL A 101 -1.15 -8.92 -4.85
CA VAL A 101 -1.87 -7.73 -5.33
C VAL A 101 -2.33 -6.91 -4.14
N TYR A 102 -2.01 -5.63 -4.16
CA TYR A 102 -2.52 -4.64 -3.22
C TYR A 102 -3.50 -3.70 -3.92
N ASN A 103 -4.71 -3.60 -3.39
CA ASN A 103 -5.74 -2.70 -3.90
C ASN A 103 -5.92 -1.52 -2.94
N PHE A 104 -5.91 -0.33 -3.52
CA PHE A 104 -6.11 0.93 -2.82
C PHE A 104 -7.28 1.68 -3.45
N ASP A 105 -8.16 2.20 -2.61
CA ASP A 105 -9.23 3.11 -3.02
C ASP A 105 -9.38 4.20 -1.95
N PHE A 106 -9.16 5.45 -2.35
CA PHE A 106 -9.31 6.59 -1.46
C PHE A 106 -9.58 7.89 -2.22
N ASN A 107 -10.63 8.61 -1.83
CA ASN A 107 -10.99 9.93 -2.34
C ASN A 107 -11.00 10.04 -3.88
N GLY A 108 -11.47 8.98 -4.56
CA GLY A 108 -11.58 8.94 -6.02
C GLY A 108 -10.29 8.55 -6.75
N ASN A 109 -9.19 8.29 -6.03
CA ASN A 109 -8.02 7.61 -6.58
C ASN A 109 -8.15 6.11 -6.28
N SER A 110 -7.88 5.29 -7.29
CA SER A 110 -7.81 3.85 -7.14
C SER A 110 -6.51 3.33 -7.77
N ALA A 111 -5.90 2.34 -7.11
CA ALA A 111 -4.67 1.70 -7.54
C ALA A 111 -4.76 0.21 -7.29
N ARG A 112 -4.41 -0.58 -8.31
CA ARG A 112 -4.15 -2.02 -8.19
C ARG A 112 -2.67 -2.25 -8.48
N LEU A 113 -1.90 -2.41 -7.41
CA LEU A 113 -0.48 -2.74 -7.47
C LEU A 113 -0.30 -4.26 -7.45
N ASP A 114 0.24 -4.80 -8.54
CA ASP A 114 0.57 -6.21 -8.71
C ASP A 114 2.10 -6.36 -8.66
N VAL A 115 2.59 -7.16 -7.71
CA VAL A 115 4.02 -7.45 -7.57
C VAL A 115 4.21 -8.96 -7.65
N GLY A 116 4.73 -9.42 -8.78
CA GLY A 116 5.22 -10.79 -8.93
C GLY A 116 6.68 -10.87 -8.53
N PHE A 117 7.02 -11.82 -7.68
CA PHE A 117 8.39 -12.05 -7.19
C PHE A 117 9.17 -13.01 -8.08
N CYS A 118 8.46 -13.85 -8.82
CA CYS A 118 9.02 -14.89 -9.64
C CYS A 118 8.60 -14.71 -11.10
N ASN A 119 9.46 -15.17 -12.00
CA ASN A 119 9.17 -15.25 -13.42
C ASN A 119 9.37 -16.70 -13.87
N CYS A 120 8.50 -17.13 -14.78
CA CYS A 120 8.41 -18.49 -15.28
C CYS A 120 8.99 -18.63 -16.70
N GLU A 121 9.63 -17.58 -17.22
CA GLU A 121 10.35 -17.58 -18.51
C GLU A 121 11.64 -18.41 -18.51
#